data_AF-K1TMZ0-F1
#
_entry.id   AF-K1TMZ0-F1
#
_cell.length_a   1.000
_cell.length_b   1.000
_cell.length_c   1.000
_cell.angle_alpha   90.00
_cell.angle_beta   90.00
_cell.angle_gamma   90.00
#
_symmetry.space_group_name_H-M   'P 1'
#
loop_
_entity.id
_entity.type
_entity.pdbx_description
1 polymer ?
#
loop_
_entity_poly.entity_id
_entity_poly.type
_entity_poly.pdbx_seq_one_letter_code
_entity_poly.pdbx_strand_id
1 'polypeptide(L)'
;MFDWDNRWALDDAWGMQIKQKNLRETCCQLYAQLNHCGVETDVVGVDADLNRYKLVVLPMLFMTKPGFAQKIREYVENGGTVVATYLLGYVDESTLCWLGGFPGDGLREVFGVTASELDTLYPGEGNRAIWVKSSQQSSIKDYCELLQPAEGTEVVAVYGQDFYSGHAAVTHHVFGKGHAYYIGARLDDAGN
;
A
#
# COMPACT_ATOMS: atom_id res chain seq x y z
N MET A 1 -0.02 -10.40 -3.67
CA MET A 1 -1.21 -11.10 -3.15
C MET A 1 -2.45 -10.62 -3.87
N PHE A 2 -3.39 -11.52 -4.14
CA PHE A 2 -4.68 -11.18 -4.76
C PHE A 2 -5.80 -11.97 -4.09
N ASP A 3 -6.88 -11.27 -3.73
CA ASP A 3 -8.04 -11.86 -3.06
C ASP A 3 -9.32 -11.40 -3.75
N TRP A 4 -10.23 -12.35 -3.99
CA TRP A 4 -11.48 -12.08 -4.70
C TRP A 4 -12.48 -11.29 -3.86
N ASP A 5 -12.57 -11.58 -2.57
CA ASP A 5 -13.49 -10.87 -1.67
C ASP A 5 -13.03 -9.43 -1.48
N ASN A 6 -11.72 -9.21 -1.36
CA ASN A 6 -11.12 -7.87 -1.41
C ASN A 6 -11.51 -7.12 -2.69
N ARG A 7 -11.41 -7.78 -3.85
CA ARG A 7 -11.79 -7.15 -5.12
C ARG A 7 -13.27 -6.78 -5.12
N TRP A 8 -14.16 -7.66 -4.68
CA TRP A 8 -15.60 -7.38 -4.65
C TRP A 8 -15.96 -6.26 -3.67
N ALA A 9 -15.36 -6.26 -2.48
CA ALA A 9 -15.55 -5.19 -1.50
C ALA A 9 -15.06 -3.84 -2.03
N LEU A 10 -13.89 -3.84 -2.69
CA LEU A 10 -13.37 -2.64 -3.33
C LEU A 10 -14.27 -2.19 -4.47
N ASP A 11 -14.73 -3.08 -5.34
CA ASP A 11 -15.62 -2.77 -6.47
C ASP A 11 -16.95 -2.17 -5.97
N ASP A 12 -17.51 -2.65 -4.86
CA ASP A 12 -18.75 -2.14 -4.25
C ASP A 12 -18.57 -0.78 -3.52
N ALA A 13 -17.37 -0.44 -3.05
CA ALA A 13 -17.15 0.79 -2.30
C ALA A 13 -17.33 2.07 -3.14
N TRP A 14 -18.06 3.07 -2.63
CA TRP A 14 -18.37 4.31 -3.38
C TRP A 14 -17.49 5.53 -2.99
N GLY A 15 -16.64 5.40 -1.97
CA GLY A 15 -15.78 6.48 -1.46
C GLY A 15 -14.46 6.70 -2.22
N MET A 16 -14.30 6.08 -3.40
CA MET A 16 -13.09 6.11 -4.23
C MET A 16 -13.48 6.40 -5.69
N GLN A 17 -12.53 6.36 -6.62
CA GLN A 17 -12.78 6.49 -8.06
C GLN A 17 -13.89 5.52 -8.53
N ILE A 18 -15.14 6.00 -8.64
CA ILE A 18 -16.34 5.14 -8.80
C ILE A 18 -16.27 4.30 -10.08
N LYS A 19 -15.78 4.88 -11.18
CA LYS A 19 -15.80 4.23 -12.50
C LYS A 19 -14.67 3.22 -12.68
N GLN A 20 -13.51 3.46 -12.08
CA GLN A 20 -12.28 2.73 -12.39
C GLN A 20 -11.32 2.77 -11.20
N LYS A 21 -11.49 1.83 -10.26
CA LYS A 21 -10.57 1.72 -9.12
C LYS A 21 -9.21 1.14 -9.49
N ASN A 22 -9.14 0.46 -10.63
CA ASN A 22 -7.91 0.01 -11.27
C ASN A 22 -7.06 -0.95 -10.40
N LEU A 23 -7.70 -1.83 -9.62
CA LEU A 23 -7.01 -2.84 -8.80
C LEU A 23 -6.20 -3.81 -9.66
N ARG A 24 -6.81 -4.36 -10.71
CA ARG A 24 -6.15 -5.30 -11.61
C ARG A 24 -4.93 -4.66 -12.26
N GLU A 25 -5.09 -3.43 -12.72
CA GLU A 25 -4.05 -2.63 -13.34
C GLU A 25 -2.91 -2.37 -12.36
N THR A 26 -3.21 -2.03 -11.09
CA THR A 26 -2.20 -1.91 -10.03
C THR A 26 -1.43 -3.21 -9.82
N CYS A 27 -2.13 -4.35 -9.72
CA CYS A 27 -1.50 -5.65 -9.56
C CYS A 27 -0.58 -5.97 -10.75
N CYS A 28 -1.05 -5.75 -11.98
CA CYS A 28 -0.27 -6.00 -13.19
C CYS A 28 0.94 -5.06 -13.31
N GLN A 29 0.80 -3.79 -12.93
CA GLN A 29 1.90 -2.83 -12.91
C GLN A 29 2.98 -3.23 -11.92
N LEU A 30 2.61 -3.56 -10.67
CA LEU A 30 3.58 -4.01 -9.66
C LEU A 30 4.26 -5.32 -10.07
N TYR A 31 3.52 -6.26 -10.66
CA TYR A 31 4.08 -7.48 -11.25
C TYR A 31 5.11 -7.14 -12.34
N ALA A 32 4.77 -6.24 -13.28
CA ALA A 32 5.66 -5.84 -14.36
C ALA A 32 6.93 -5.16 -13.83
N GLN A 33 6.83 -4.30 -12.80
CA GLN A 33 7.98 -3.66 -12.17
C GLN A 33 8.92 -4.67 -11.51
N LEU A 34 8.38 -5.62 -10.75
CA LEU A 34 9.19 -6.68 -10.14
C LEU A 34 9.88 -7.53 -11.21
N ASN A 35 9.18 -7.84 -12.30
CA ASN A 35 9.75 -8.58 -13.42
C ASN A 35 10.86 -7.78 -14.14
N HIS A 36 10.72 -6.46 -14.31
CA HIS A 36 11.79 -5.59 -14.85
C HIS A 36 13.04 -5.58 -13.95
N CYS A 37 12.87 -5.75 -12.64
CA CYS A 37 13.96 -5.94 -11.70
C CYS A 37 14.53 -7.38 -11.70
N GLY A 38 14.05 -8.28 -12.56
CA GLY A 38 14.49 -9.68 -12.62
C GLY A 38 13.95 -10.54 -11.49
N VAL A 39 12.86 -10.13 -10.83
CA VAL A 39 12.22 -10.88 -9.75
C VAL A 39 11.04 -11.67 -10.32
N GLU A 40 11.16 -13.00 -10.32
CA GLU A 40 10.04 -13.89 -10.60
C GLU A 40 9.04 -13.87 -9.43
N THR A 41 7.75 -13.75 -9.74
CA THR A 41 6.71 -13.56 -8.72
C THR A 41 5.55 -14.53 -8.89
N ASP A 42 5.04 -15.02 -7.76
CA ASP A 42 3.81 -15.80 -7.69
C ASP A 42 2.62 -14.89 -7.34
N VAL A 43 1.46 -15.16 -7.95
CA VAL A 43 0.19 -14.58 -7.50
C VAL A 43 -0.47 -15.55 -6.53
N VAL A 44 -0.46 -15.21 -5.25
CA VAL A 44 -1.02 -16.03 -4.17
C VAL A 44 -2.19 -15.35 -3.45
N GLY A 45 -3.09 -16.17 -2.92
CA GLY A 45 -4.21 -15.73 -2.08
C GLY A 45 -3.85 -15.62 -0.59
N VAL A 46 -4.81 -15.16 0.22
CA VAL A 46 -4.69 -14.92 1.68
C VAL A 46 -4.29 -16.15 2.49
N ASP A 47 -4.65 -17.34 2.03
CA ASP A 47 -4.39 -18.61 2.72
C ASP A 47 -2.97 -19.15 2.49
N ALA A 48 -2.21 -18.59 1.54
CA ALA A 48 -0.89 -19.09 1.18
C ALA A 48 0.13 -18.98 2.34
N ASP A 49 1.06 -19.93 2.43
CA ASP A 49 2.15 -19.87 3.41
C ASP A 49 3.17 -18.79 3.03
N LEU A 50 3.21 -17.71 3.82
CA LEU A 50 4.06 -16.55 3.56
C LEU A 50 5.54 -16.82 3.84
N ASN A 51 5.87 -17.84 4.65
CA ASN A 51 7.25 -18.17 5.00
C ASN A 51 8.08 -18.66 3.80
N ARG A 52 7.41 -19.02 2.70
CA ARG A 52 8.03 -19.39 1.43
C ARG A 52 8.59 -18.18 0.66
N TYR A 53 8.21 -16.96 1.06
CA TYR A 53 8.50 -15.73 0.34
C TYR A 53 9.43 -14.83 1.17
N LYS A 54 10.37 -14.16 0.50
CA LYS A 54 11.20 -13.10 1.10
C LYS A 54 10.52 -11.73 1.05
N LEU A 55 9.64 -11.56 0.07
CA LEU A 55 8.90 -10.33 -0.21
C LEU A 55 7.43 -10.70 -0.47
N VAL A 56 6.53 -10.03 0.24
CA VAL A 56 5.08 -10.12 0.02
C VAL A 56 4.56 -8.74 -0.35
N VAL A 57 3.81 -8.65 -1.46
CA VAL A 57 3.22 -7.38 -1.92
C VAL A 57 1.70 -7.42 -1.74
N LEU A 58 1.14 -6.38 -1.12
CA LEU A 58 -0.27 -6.19 -0.79
C LEU A 58 -0.84 -5.01 -1.61
N PRO A 59 -1.18 -5.23 -2.89
CA PRO A 59 -1.72 -4.19 -3.76
C PRO A 59 -3.19 -3.92 -3.43
N MET A 60 -3.50 -2.70 -2.98
CA MET A 60 -4.86 -2.22 -2.70
C MET A 60 -5.70 -3.26 -1.93
N LEU A 61 -5.12 -3.82 -0.86
CA LEU A 61 -5.77 -4.82 -0.02
C LEU A 61 -6.73 -4.12 0.97
N PHE A 62 -7.82 -3.59 0.41
CA PHE A 62 -8.86 -2.82 1.06
C PHE A 62 -9.56 -3.56 2.22
N MET A 63 -9.80 -4.86 2.07
CA MET A 63 -10.46 -5.71 3.07
C MET A 63 -9.44 -6.63 3.75
N THR A 64 -9.43 -6.64 5.08
CA THR A 64 -8.69 -7.63 5.87
C THR A 64 -9.63 -8.71 6.38
N LYS A 65 -9.34 -9.97 6.02
CA LYS A 65 -10.04 -11.13 6.55
C LYS A 65 -9.54 -11.48 7.97
N PRO A 66 -10.36 -12.15 8.79
CA PRO A 66 -9.98 -12.55 10.14
C PRO A 66 -8.65 -13.29 10.16
N GLY A 67 -7.73 -12.82 11.02
CA GLY A 67 -6.40 -13.41 11.21
C GLY A 67 -5.38 -13.09 10.11
N PHE A 68 -5.78 -12.45 9.00
CA PHE A 68 -4.84 -12.12 7.93
C PHE A 68 -3.85 -11.02 8.34
N ALA A 69 -4.30 -9.98 9.06
CA ALA A 69 -3.39 -8.96 9.58
C ALA A 69 -2.38 -9.55 10.59
N GLN A 70 -2.83 -10.45 11.46
CA GLN A 70 -1.96 -11.18 12.39
C GLN A 70 -0.92 -12.02 11.64
N LYS A 71 -1.31 -12.69 10.55
CA LYS A 71 -0.39 -13.44 9.69
C LYS A 71 0.68 -12.55 9.06
N ILE A 72 0.31 -11.34 8.62
CA ILE A 72 1.27 -10.35 8.12
C ILE A 72 2.21 -9.87 9.24
N ARG A 73 1.66 -9.59 10.42
CA ARG A 73 2.46 -9.21 11.60
C ARG A 73 3.52 -10.25 11.92
N GLU A 74 3.12 -11.52 12.02
CA GLU A 74 4.04 -12.63 12.31
C GLU A 74 5.08 -12.83 11.21
N TYR A 75 4.68 -12.70 9.94
CA TYR A 75 5.59 -12.81 8.81
C TYR A 75 6.70 -11.73 8.87
N VAL A 76 6.34 -10.46 9.11
CA VAL A 76 7.31 -9.37 9.22
C VAL A 76 8.15 -9.50 10.49
N GLU A 77 7.53 -9.80 11.63
CA GLU A 77 8.24 -9.97 12.90
C GLU A 77 9.34 -11.02 12.81
N ASN A 78 9.11 -12.09 12.04
CA ASN A 78 10.05 -13.18 11.81
C ASN A 78 11.12 -12.89 10.74
N GLY A 79 11.16 -11.69 10.16
CA GLY A 79 12.19 -11.27 9.20
C GLY A 79 11.72 -11.17 7.76
N GLY A 80 10.43 -11.32 7.50
CA GLY A 80 9.84 -11.10 6.17
C GLY A 80 9.83 -9.62 5.78
N THR A 81 9.90 -9.36 4.48
CA THR A 81 9.66 -8.02 3.92
C THR A 81 8.26 -7.94 3.34
N VAL A 82 7.50 -6.92 3.71
CA VAL A 82 6.17 -6.64 3.15
C VAL A 82 6.16 -5.26 2.48
N VAL A 83 5.52 -5.16 1.32
CA VAL A 83 5.22 -3.89 0.65
C VAL A 83 3.71 -3.80 0.51
N ALA A 84 3.09 -2.74 1.01
CA ALA A 84 1.70 -2.45 0.78
C ALA A 84 1.52 -1.11 0.08
N THR A 85 0.42 -0.97 -0.63
CA THR A 85 0.02 0.29 -1.22
C THR A 85 -1.07 0.95 -0.38
N TYR A 86 -1.46 2.16 -0.79
CA TYR A 86 -2.72 2.81 -0.47
C TYR A 86 -3.89 1.83 -0.55
N LEU A 87 -4.96 2.16 0.18
CA LEU A 87 -6.15 1.33 0.37
C LEU A 87 -5.84 0.01 1.04
N LEU A 88 -5.01 0.02 2.09
CA LEU A 88 -4.76 -1.16 2.91
C LEU A 88 -5.67 -1.16 4.15
N GLY A 89 -6.42 -2.25 4.34
CA GLY A 89 -7.13 -2.55 5.59
C GLY A 89 -8.13 -1.47 6.02
N TYR A 90 -8.98 -1.04 5.11
CA TYR A 90 -10.04 -0.06 5.41
C TYR A 90 -11.25 -0.73 6.07
N VAL A 91 -11.58 -1.96 5.67
CA VAL A 91 -12.75 -2.68 6.18
C VAL A 91 -12.42 -4.11 6.60
N ASP A 92 -13.27 -4.68 7.45
CA ASP A 92 -13.29 -6.10 7.78
C ASP A 92 -14.06 -6.93 6.71
N GLU A 93 -14.16 -8.25 6.91
CA GLU A 93 -14.88 -9.17 6.02
C GLU A 93 -16.38 -8.89 5.90
N SER A 94 -16.95 -8.18 6.88
CA SER A 94 -18.34 -7.72 6.87
C SER A 94 -18.49 -6.32 6.27
N THR A 95 -17.44 -5.78 5.66
CA THR A 95 -17.36 -4.43 5.08
C THR A 95 -17.53 -3.30 6.10
N LEU A 96 -17.32 -3.59 7.39
CA LEU A 96 -17.35 -2.58 8.45
C LEU A 96 -15.99 -1.90 8.53
N CYS A 97 -16.01 -0.57 8.63
CA CYS A 97 -14.81 0.24 8.67
C CYS A 97 -14.03 0.03 9.97
N TRP A 98 -12.72 -0.18 9.87
CA TRP A 98 -11.84 -0.19 11.02
C TRP A 98 -11.74 1.21 11.64
N LEU A 99 -11.99 1.30 12.94
CA LEU A 99 -11.95 2.58 13.65
C LEU A 99 -10.53 2.94 14.11
N GLY A 100 -10.29 4.24 14.24
CA GLY A 100 -9.05 4.79 14.79
C GLY A 100 -7.97 5.12 13.76
N GLY A 101 -8.20 4.89 12.47
CA GLY A 101 -7.28 5.22 11.37
C GLY A 101 -6.78 3.99 10.61
N PHE A 102 -6.29 4.21 9.39
CA PHE A 102 -5.85 3.14 8.47
C PHE A 102 -4.32 3.05 8.42
N PRO A 103 -3.73 1.89 8.07
CA PRO A 103 -4.39 0.60 7.85
C PRO A 103 -4.93 -0.05 9.14
N GLY A 104 -6.18 -0.51 9.10
CA GLY A 104 -6.88 -1.12 10.23
C GLY A 104 -6.29 -2.47 10.69
N ASP A 105 -6.98 -3.12 11.62
CA ASP A 105 -6.67 -4.48 12.07
C ASP A 105 -5.23 -4.65 12.64
N GLY A 106 -4.68 -3.60 13.26
CA GLY A 106 -3.34 -3.59 13.84
C GLY A 106 -2.19 -3.43 12.82
N LEU A 107 -2.48 -3.32 11.52
CA LEU A 107 -1.46 -3.15 10.48
C LEU A 107 -0.72 -1.80 10.60
N ARG A 108 -1.33 -0.77 11.21
CA ARG A 108 -0.66 0.50 11.54
C ARG A 108 0.64 0.31 12.31
N GLU A 109 0.69 -0.65 13.23
CA GLU A 109 1.92 -0.94 14.01
C GLU A 109 2.99 -1.59 13.15
N VAL A 110 2.60 -2.45 12.21
CA VAL A 110 3.52 -3.15 11.31
C VAL A 110 4.15 -2.17 10.34
N PHE A 111 3.34 -1.31 9.71
CA PHE A 111 3.80 -0.33 8.72
C PHE A 111 4.29 0.99 9.33
N GLY A 112 4.08 1.21 10.63
CA GLY A 112 4.52 2.40 11.35
C GLY A 112 3.95 3.69 10.77
N VAL A 113 2.72 3.66 10.27
CA VAL A 113 2.08 4.81 9.60
C VAL A 113 0.58 4.79 9.86
N THR A 114 -0.02 5.97 9.99
CA THR A 114 -1.48 6.14 9.96
C THR A 114 -1.86 7.01 8.77
N ALA A 115 -2.68 6.49 7.86
CA ALA A 115 -3.33 7.27 6.81
C ALA A 115 -4.58 7.94 7.41
N SER A 116 -4.58 9.29 7.46
CA SER A 116 -5.68 10.06 8.04
C SER A 116 -6.75 10.42 7.01
N GLU A 117 -6.37 10.52 5.74
CA GLU A 117 -7.24 10.92 4.65
C GLU A 117 -6.83 10.21 3.35
N LEU A 118 -7.81 9.95 2.50
CA LEU A 118 -7.64 9.45 1.15
C LEU A 118 -8.28 10.45 0.20
N ASP A 119 -7.54 10.81 -0.84
CA ASP A 119 -8.01 11.65 -1.93
C ASP A 119 -7.93 10.90 -3.25
N THR A 120 -8.93 11.14 -4.09
CA THR A 120 -9.02 10.58 -5.44
C THR A 120 -8.84 11.71 -6.44
N LEU A 121 -7.73 11.67 -7.17
CA LEU A 121 -7.40 12.70 -8.15
C LEU A 121 -8.29 12.59 -9.39
N TYR A 122 -8.71 13.74 -9.93
CA TYR A 122 -9.48 13.77 -11.18
C TYR A 122 -8.59 13.41 -12.38
N PRO A 123 -9.18 12.93 -13.50
CA PRO A 123 -8.43 12.69 -14.73
C PRO A 123 -7.65 13.94 -15.18
N GLY A 124 -6.33 13.82 -15.30
CA GLY A 124 -5.42 14.90 -15.68
C GLY A 124 -4.77 15.62 -14.50
N GLU A 125 -5.24 15.39 -13.27
CA GLU A 125 -4.54 15.78 -12.05
C GLU A 125 -3.49 14.74 -11.68
N GLY A 126 -2.47 15.20 -10.96
CA GLY A 126 -1.37 14.37 -10.52
C GLY A 126 -0.51 15.08 -9.49
N ASN A 127 0.32 14.31 -8.80
CA ASN A 127 1.34 14.83 -7.90
C ASN A 127 2.69 14.17 -8.26
N ARG A 128 3.72 14.38 -7.44
CA ARG A 128 5.02 13.75 -7.60
C ARG A 128 5.50 13.21 -6.26
N ALA A 129 6.05 12.01 -6.27
CA ALA A 129 6.87 11.49 -5.19
C ALA A 129 8.31 11.95 -5.42
N ILE A 130 8.88 12.68 -4.47
CA ILE A 130 10.29 13.07 -4.45
C ILE A 130 11.03 12.08 -3.53
N TRP A 131 11.91 11.28 -4.11
CA TRP A 131 12.70 10.28 -3.39
C TRP A 131 13.78 10.96 -2.54
N VAL A 132 13.75 10.77 -1.21
CA VAL A 132 14.57 11.54 -0.26
C VAL A 132 16.07 11.36 -0.52
N LYS A 133 16.52 10.14 -0.83
CA LYS A 133 17.95 9.82 -1.00
C LYS A 133 18.52 10.18 -2.38
N SER A 134 17.71 10.14 -3.43
CA SER A 134 18.18 10.34 -4.82
C SER A 134 17.70 11.65 -5.45
N SER A 135 16.73 12.33 -4.83
CA SER A 135 16.00 13.48 -5.40
C SER A 135 15.33 13.20 -6.75
N GLN A 136 15.25 11.93 -7.16
CA GLN A 136 14.47 11.52 -8.32
C GLN A 136 12.98 11.79 -8.07
N GLN A 137 12.23 11.96 -9.15
CA GLN A 137 10.80 12.20 -9.08
C GLN A 137 10.06 11.11 -9.83
N SER A 138 9.00 10.60 -9.21
CA SER A 138 8.04 9.70 -9.85
C SER A 138 6.67 10.37 -9.88
N SER A 139 5.97 10.24 -11.00
CA SER A 139 4.63 10.80 -11.15
C SER A 139 3.63 10.04 -10.28
N ILE A 140 2.58 10.73 -9.83
CA ILE A 140 1.46 10.16 -9.06
C ILE A 140 0.17 10.49 -9.79
N LYS A 141 -0.75 9.53 -9.83
CA LYS A 141 -2.12 9.70 -10.35
C LYS A 141 -3.11 8.96 -9.47
N ASP A 142 -4.41 9.12 -9.76
CA ASP A 142 -5.56 8.42 -9.18
C ASP A 142 -5.76 8.54 -7.66
N TYR A 143 -4.76 8.27 -6.82
CA TYR A 143 -4.88 8.19 -5.37
C TYR A 143 -3.69 8.82 -4.64
N CYS A 144 -4.01 9.57 -3.59
CA CYS A 144 -3.07 10.07 -2.59
C CYS A 144 -3.64 9.83 -1.19
N GLU A 145 -2.84 9.26 -0.29
CA GLU A 145 -3.15 9.18 1.14
C GLU A 145 -2.30 10.18 1.91
N LEU A 146 -2.92 10.85 2.89
CA LEU A 146 -2.18 11.68 3.82
C LEU A 146 -1.59 10.81 4.93
N LEU A 147 -0.31 10.47 4.78
CA LEU A 147 0.40 9.61 5.72
C LEU A 147 0.96 10.40 6.91
N GLN A 148 0.72 9.86 8.10
CA GLN A 148 1.30 10.29 9.37
C GLN A 148 2.24 9.17 9.87
N PRO A 149 3.55 9.24 9.56
CA PRO A 149 4.52 8.27 10.05
C PRO A 149 4.62 8.31 11.58
N ALA A 150 4.70 7.14 12.20
CA ALA A 150 5.03 7.01 13.61
C ALA A 150 6.51 7.37 13.87
N GLU A 151 6.85 7.57 15.15
CA GLU A 151 8.24 7.74 15.56
C GLU A 151 9.07 6.50 15.16
N GLY A 152 10.24 6.74 14.55
CA GLY A 152 11.12 5.67 14.07
C GLY A 152 10.81 5.17 12.65
N THR A 153 9.71 5.59 12.04
CA THR A 153 9.42 5.30 10.62
C THR A 153 10.21 6.20 9.69
N GLU A 154 10.98 5.61 8.79
CA GLU A 154 11.74 6.31 7.77
C GLU A 154 10.81 6.79 6.64
N VAL A 155 10.90 8.08 6.30
CA VAL A 155 10.25 8.63 5.11
C VAL A 155 11.17 8.44 3.91
N VAL A 156 10.74 7.61 2.96
CA VAL A 156 11.52 7.24 1.77
C VAL A 156 11.25 8.20 0.61
N ALA A 157 10.02 8.67 0.48
CA ALA A 157 9.63 9.69 -0.48
C ALA A 157 8.56 10.63 0.10
N VAL A 158 8.56 11.88 -0.34
CA VAL A 158 7.57 12.90 0.04
C VAL A 158 6.78 13.38 -1.17
N TYR A 159 5.56 13.85 -0.96
CA TYR A 159 4.81 14.55 -2.01
C TYR A 159 5.46 15.90 -2.34
N GLY A 160 5.48 16.26 -3.62
CA GLY A 160 6.15 17.47 -4.10
C GLY A 160 5.25 18.69 -4.30
N GLN A 161 3.93 18.53 -4.33
CA GLN A 161 3.00 19.59 -4.76
C GLN A 161 1.74 19.66 -3.89
N ASP A 162 1.06 20.80 -3.97
CA ASP A 162 -0.26 21.10 -3.38
C ASP A 162 -0.34 20.89 -1.87
N PHE A 163 -1.55 20.56 -1.38
CA PHE A 163 -1.86 20.27 0.02
C PHE A 163 -0.93 19.20 0.63
N TYR A 164 -0.47 18.26 -0.19
CA TYR A 164 0.39 17.16 0.24
C TYR A 164 1.85 17.54 0.41
N SER A 165 2.30 18.68 -0.12
CA SER A 165 3.71 19.03 -0.21
C SER A 165 4.46 18.85 1.11
N GLY A 166 5.53 18.05 1.08
CA GLY A 166 6.35 17.72 2.25
C GLY A 166 5.84 16.58 3.14
N HIS A 167 4.60 16.11 2.95
CA HIS A 167 4.08 14.92 3.64
C HIS A 167 4.65 13.64 3.03
N ALA A 168 4.70 12.57 3.82
CA ALA A 168 5.23 11.29 3.37
C ALA A 168 4.32 10.66 2.29
N ALA A 169 4.93 10.20 1.19
CA ALA A 169 4.28 9.44 0.13
C ALA A 169 4.68 7.96 0.17
N VAL A 170 5.92 7.68 0.58
CA VAL A 170 6.43 6.32 0.78
C VAL A 170 7.17 6.25 2.09
N THR A 171 6.89 5.24 2.91
CA THR A 171 7.54 5.01 4.20
C THR A 171 8.16 3.63 4.30
N HIS A 172 9.10 3.50 5.22
CA HIS A 172 9.76 2.26 5.59
C HIS A 172 9.81 2.16 7.12
N HIS A 173 9.32 1.05 7.65
CA HIS A 173 9.29 0.75 9.07
C HIS A 173 9.95 -0.60 9.34
N VAL A 174 10.78 -0.67 10.37
CA VAL A 174 11.37 -1.92 10.85
C VAL A 174 10.46 -2.47 11.94
N PHE A 175 9.95 -3.68 11.75
CA PHE A 175 9.05 -4.33 12.69
C PHE A 175 9.57 -5.73 13.03
N GLY A 176 9.89 -5.96 14.30
CA GLY A 176 10.61 -7.16 14.74
C GLY A 176 11.95 -7.29 14.00
N LYS A 177 12.11 -8.36 13.22
CA LYS A 177 13.33 -8.61 12.42
C LYS A 177 13.17 -8.25 10.94
N GLY A 178 11.98 -7.85 10.51
CA GLY A 178 11.63 -7.62 9.11
C GLY A 178 11.38 -6.16 8.77
N HIS A 179 10.87 -5.97 7.56
CA HIS A 179 10.73 -4.66 6.95
C HIS A 179 9.32 -4.48 6.37
N ALA A 180 8.72 -3.32 6.62
CA ALA A 180 7.42 -2.96 6.10
C ALA A 180 7.54 -1.65 5.31
N TYR A 181 7.18 -1.69 4.03
CA TYR A 181 7.13 -0.51 3.16
C TYR A 181 5.67 -0.18 2.84
N TYR A 182 5.32 1.10 2.95
CA TYR A 182 3.98 1.57 2.63
C TYR A 182 4.04 2.65 1.56
N ILE A 183 3.28 2.48 0.48
CA ILE A 183 3.21 3.41 -0.66
C ILE A 183 1.82 4.04 -0.67
N GLY A 184 1.69 5.26 -0.13
CA GLY A 184 0.41 5.98 0.01
C GLY A 184 -0.14 6.58 -1.28
N ALA A 185 0.43 6.25 -2.45
CA ALA A 185 0.00 6.81 -3.73
C ALA A 185 0.10 5.80 -4.87
N ARG A 186 -0.69 5.97 -5.92
CA ARG A 186 -0.46 5.24 -7.17
C ARG A 186 0.64 5.93 -7.97
N LEU A 187 1.84 5.38 -7.87
CA LEU A 187 2.97 5.79 -8.69
C LEU A 187 2.68 5.44 -10.15
N ASP A 188 2.81 6.44 -11.03
CA ASP A 188 2.73 6.25 -12.47
C ASP A 188 4.12 6.05 -13.04
N ASP A 189 4.20 5.07 -13.92
CA ASP A 189 5.42 4.70 -14.58
C ASP A 189 5.57 5.59 -15.83
N ALA A 190 6.13 6.78 -15.65
CA ALA A 190 6.83 7.41 -16.74
C ALA A 190 8.16 6.65 -16.88
N GLY A 191 8.11 5.54 -17.63
CA GLY A 191 9.17 4.53 -17.71
C GLY A 191 10.58 5.13 -17.78
N ASN A 192 11.47 4.56 -16.97
CA ASN A 192 12.90 4.54 -17.25
C ASN A 192 13.24 3.25 -17.97
#